data_AF-A0AAW6B2Y4-F1
#
_entry.id   AF-A0AAW6B2Y4-F1
#
_cell.length_a   1.000
_cell.length_b   1.000
_cell.length_c   1.000
_cell.angle_alpha   90.00
_cell.angle_beta   90.00
_cell.angle_gamma   90.00
#
_symmetry.space_group_name_H-M   'P 1'
#
loop_
_entity.id
_entity.type
_entity.pdbx_description
1 polymer ?
#
loop_
_entity_poly.entity_id
_entity_poly.type
_entity_poly.pdbx_seq_one_letter_code
_entity_poly.pdbx_strand_id
1 'polypeptide(L)'
;MNYPVFKGAGYILVHTPDMIVRNGSTCSIERVTNPDSEFLKEVSNHIRSYEEVVNYLPNQVYIGNKTPDELKAYPMPWYDIKDEQGQRHGKFGQIVPQDEFLALMKICDAFDLVKLSEEFVASVRPKIEENFKELAPLFDKLEGTDINDKEDDFEALVHEGKVVGYVKKAHDVDVNLNAHVIFENLVVKASGVISALELLRSYKINPEDIDYVVECSEEACGDINQRGGGNFAKSIAEVVGLVNATGSDLRGFCAAPTHALISASALVKSGVYKNVLVVAGGASAKLGMNGKDHVKKGLPVLEDVLGGFAVLIGENDGVNPIIRTDLVGKHNVGTGSSPQAVMGALVANPLDKANLKITDVDVFSVEMQNPDITKSAGAGNVPEANYKMIAALAAMRGDIEKKELKSFIEAKGLPGWAPTQGHIPSGVPYVGFLIDDLTKGDKNRAMIVGKGSLFLGRMTNLFDGVSIVIERNSGAVEGETAGISKDEIRKIIAESMRKISQEMLEE
;
A
#
# COMPACT_ATOMS: atom_id res chain seq x y z
N MET A 1 22.01 -1.71 18.88
CA MET A 1 20.53 -1.87 18.84
C MET A 1 20.16 -2.32 17.45
N ASN A 2 19.76 -3.58 17.32
CA ASN A 2 19.31 -4.13 16.04
C ASN A 2 17.90 -3.62 15.68
N TYR A 3 17.77 -2.94 14.54
CA TYR A 3 16.48 -2.46 14.02
C TYR A 3 16.08 -3.28 12.78
N PRO A 4 14.81 -3.66 12.62
CA PRO A 4 14.31 -4.26 11.39
C PRO A 4 14.55 -3.35 10.19
N VAL A 5 14.52 -3.92 8.99
CA VAL A 5 14.76 -3.20 7.73
C VAL A 5 13.65 -3.45 6.71
N PHE A 6 13.45 -2.50 5.80
CA PHE A 6 12.63 -2.71 4.61
C PHE A 6 13.44 -3.41 3.52
N LYS A 7 13.11 -4.67 3.21
CA LYS A 7 13.83 -5.48 2.22
C LYS A 7 13.26 -5.39 0.81
N GLY A 8 11.99 -5.00 0.66
CA GLY A 8 11.37 -4.85 -0.65
C GLY A 8 9.95 -4.32 -0.59
N ALA A 9 9.45 -3.90 -1.74
CA ALA A 9 8.10 -3.39 -1.94
C ALA A 9 7.53 -3.89 -3.29
N GLY A 10 6.25 -4.25 -3.31
CA GLY A 10 5.50 -4.59 -4.52
C GLY A 10 4.26 -3.70 -4.62
N TYR A 11 3.87 -3.30 -5.82
CA TYR A 11 2.72 -2.43 -6.08
C TYR A 11 1.91 -2.91 -7.27
N ILE A 12 0.59 -2.84 -7.17
CA ILE A 12 -0.28 -3.17 -8.29
C ILE A 12 -1.37 -2.13 -8.48
N LEU A 13 -1.83 -2.02 -9.72
CA LEU A 13 -3.07 -1.35 -10.08
C LEU A 13 -3.88 -2.31 -10.96
N VAL A 14 -5.09 -2.66 -10.57
CA VAL A 14 -5.96 -3.51 -11.39
C VAL A 14 -7.03 -2.63 -12.01
N HIS A 15 -7.03 -2.50 -13.34
CA HIS A 15 -8.06 -1.74 -14.04
C HIS A 15 -9.35 -2.56 -14.11
N THR A 16 -10.42 -2.08 -13.47
CA THR A 16 -11.70 -2.79 -13.37
C THR A 16 -12.88 -1.88 -13.75
N PRO A 17 -13.00 -1.50 -15.04
CA PRO A 17 -14.00 -0.54 -15.51
C PRO A 17 -15.44 -0.97 -15.19
N ASP A 18 -15.79 -2.23 -15.40
CA ASP A 18 -17.17 -2.70 -15.18
C ASP A 18 -17.55 -2.72 -13.68
N MET A 19 -16.56 -2.94 -12.80
CA MET A 19 -16.77 -2.92 -11.34
C MET A 19 -17.08 -1.52 -10.82
N ILE A 20 -16.64 -0.45 -11.48
CA ILE A 20 -16.99 0.93 -11.09
C ILE A 20 -18.51 1.11 -11.14
N VAL A 21 -19.11 0.67 -12.24
CA VAL A 21 -20.55 0.79 -12.44
C VAL A 21 -21.26 -0.16 -11.49
N ARG A 22 -20.86 -1.43 -11.38
CA ARG A 22 -21.65 -2.45 -10.66
C ARG A 22 -21.41 -2.51 -9.16
N ASN A 23 -20.17 -2.32 -8.71
CA ASN A 23 -19.73 -2.64 -7.36
C ASN A 23 -19.22 -1.42 -6.60
N GLY A 24 -18.82 -0.34 -7.29
CA GLY A 24 -18.43 0.92 -6.67
C GLY A 24 -19.54 1.53 -5.81
N SER A 25 -19.21 1.98 -4.59
CA SER A 25 -20.21 2.38 -3.60
C SER A 25 -21.13 3.51 -4.09
N THR A 26 -20.57 4.47 -4.84
CA THR A 26 -21.31 5.63 -5.35
C THR A 26 -22.38 5.22 -6.36
N CYS A 27 -22.05 4.31 -7.28
CA CYS A 27 -23.00 3.78 -8.25
C CYS A 27 -24.03 2.85 -7.58
N SER A 28 -23.61 2.02 -6.63
CA SER A 28 -24.48 1.11 -5.88
C SER A 28 -25.51 1.85 -5.05
N ILE A 29 -25.10 2.90 -4.33
CA ILE A 29 -26.03 3.75 -3.57
C ILE A 29 -26.96 4.51 -4.53
N GLU A 30 -26.43 5.10 -5.61
CA GLU A 30 -27.24 5.88 -6.55
C GLU A 30 -28.32 5.02 -7.21
N ARG A 31 -28.05 3.76 -7.56
CA ARG A 31 -29.07 2.85 -8.10
C ARG A 31 -30.26 2.67 -7.16
N VAL A 32 -30.01 2.64 -5.86
CA VAL A 32 -31.06 2.46 -4.85
C VAL A 32 -31.81 3.77 -4.60
N THR A 33 -31.09 4.89 -4.53
CA THR A 33 -31.69 6.18 -4.13
C THR A 33 -32.25 6.99 -5.29
N ASN A 34 -31.71 6.84 -6.50
CA ASN A 34 -32.06 7.61 -7.69
C ASN A 34 -31.73 6.83 -8.99
N PRO A 35 -32.48 5.75 -9.29
CA PRO A 35 -32.16 4.82 -10.37
C PRO A 35 -32.10 5.46 -11.78
N ASP A 36 -32.83 6.54 -12.00
CA ASP A 36 -32.89 7.23 -13.30
C ASP A 36 -31.94 8.43 -13.41
N SER A 37 -30.98 8.56 -12.48
CA SER A 37 -30.06 9.69 -12.42
C SER A 37 -29.28 9.88 -13.72
N GLU A 38 -29.01 11.14 -14.06
CA GLU A 38 -28.13 11.50 -15.17
C GLU A 38 -26.72 10.91 -14.97
N PHE A 39 -26.24 10.86 -13.72
CA PHE A 39 -24.97 10.25 -13.39
C PHE A 39 -24.88 8.78 -13.81
N LEU A 40 -25.89 7.95 -13.50
CA LEU A 40 -25.86 6.52 -13.86
C LEU A 40 -25.92 6.31 -15.39
N LYS A 41 -26.52 7.24 -16.13
CA LYS A 41 -26.60 7.21 -17.59
C LYS A 41 -25.26 7.59 -18.25
N GLU A 42 -24.54 8.53 -17.64
CA GLU A 42 -23.32 9.08 -18.22
C GLU A 42 -22.03 8.42 -17.72
N VAL A 43 -21.99 7.85 -16.51
CA VAL A 43 -20.74 7.40 -15.88
C VAL A 43 -19.89 6.47 -16.77
N SER A 44 -20.52 5.58 -17.53
CA SER A 44 -19.82 4.66 -18.44
C SER A 44 -19.06 5.38 -19.56
N ASN A 45 -19.51 6.57 -19.99
CA ASN A 45 -18.84 7.39 -21.01
C ASN A 45 -17.58 8.09 -20.48
N HIS A 46 -17.37 8.08 -19.16
CA HIS A 46 -16.25 8.73 -18.48
C HIS A 46 -15.20 7.74 -17.97
N ILE A 47 -15.40 6.44 -18.14
CA ILE A 47 -14.45 5.42 -17.71
C ILE A 47 -13.34 5.32 -18.76
N ARG A 48 -12.09 5.31 -18.30
CA ARG A 48 -10.92 5.26 -19.18
C ARG A 48 -10.75 3.87 -19.79
N SER A 49 -10.15 3.83 -20.98
CA SER A 49 -9.62 2.59 -21.55
C SER A 49 -8.42 2.07 -20.76
N TYR A 50 -8.07 0.79 -20.93
CA TYR A 50 -6.89 0.22 -20.30
C TYR A 50 -5.61 0.95 -20.73
N GLU A 51 -5.51 1.33 -22.00
CA GLU A 51 -4.39 2.09 -22.55
C GLU A 51 -4.25 3.46 -21.90
N GLU A 52 -5.36 4.17 -21.67
CA GLU A 52 -5.34 5.45 -20.95
C GLU A 52 -4.91 5.30 -19.49
N VAL A 53 -5.32 4.20 -18.82
CA VAL A 53 -4.89 3.89 -17.45
C VAL A 53 -3.39 3.57 -17.41
N VAL A 54 -2.87 2.83 -18.39
CA VAL A 54 -1.44 2.54 -18.51
C VAL A 54 -0.64 3.82 -18.79
N ASN A 55 -1.11 4.68 -19.68
CA ASN A 55 -0.41 5.91 -20.05
C ASN A 55 -0.50 7.02 -18.99
N TYR A 56 -1.33 6.86 -17.96
CA TYR A 56 -1.50 7.86 -16.92
C TYR A 56 -0.27 7.99 -16.02
N LEU A 57 0.35 9.18 -16.00
CA LEU A 57 1.61 9.45 -15.30
C LEU A 57 1.63 9.01 -13.82
N PRO A 58 0.64 9.34 -12.97
CA PRO A 58 0.59 8.86 -11.59
C PRO A 58 0.61 7.33 -11.45
N ASN A 59 -0.01 6.60 -12.38
CA ASN A 59 0.01 5.14 -12.38
C ASN A 59 1.41 4.61 -12.72
N GLN A 60 2.10 5.24 -13.67
CA GLN A 60 3.49 4.91 -14.00
C GLN A 60 4.47 5.22 -12.86
N VAL A 61 4.19 6.25 -12.05
CA VAL A 61 4.94 6.49 -10.80
C VAL A 61 4.63 5.40 -9.77
N TYR A 62 3.36 5.01 -9.62
CA TYR A 62 2.97 4.01 -8.64
C TYR A 62 3.67 2.66 -8.84
N ILE A 63 3.83 2.21 -10.09
CA ILE A 63 4.56 0.97 -10.43
C ILE A 63 6.08 1.15 -10.60
N GLY A 64 6.60 2.37 -10.44
CA GLY A 64 8.04 2.65 -10.42
C GLY A 64 8.71 2.85 -11.78
N ASN A 65 7.96 3.17 -12.84
CA ASN A 65 8.53 3.53 -14.15
C ASN A 65 8.98 4.99 -14.24
N LYS A 66 8.38 5.85 -13.40
CA LYS A 66 8.80 7.24 -13.21
C LYS A 66 8.94 7.52 -11.72
N THR A 67 9.77 8.49 -11.37
CA THR A 67 9.97 8.95 -9.99
C THR A 67 8.95 10.03 -9.62
N PRO A 68 8.68 10.23 -8.32
CA PRO A 68 7.88 11.36 -7.86
C PRO A 68 8.46 12.72 -8.27
N ASP A 69 9.78 12.86 -8.36
CA ASP A 69 10.42 14.12 -8.78
C ASP A 69 10.24 14.38 -10.29
N GLU A 70 10.27 13.35 -11.13
CA GLU A 70 9.89 13.48 -12.54
C GLU A 70 8.43 13.92 -12.68
N LEU A 71 7.50 13.37 -11.88
CA LEU A 71 6.10 13.77 -11.90
C LEU A 71 5.90 15.26 -11.54
N LYS A 72 6.68 15.80 -10.59
CA LYS A 72 6.64 17.23 -10.23
C LYS A 72 6.93 18.15 -11.41
N ALA A 73 7.70 17.70 -12.40
CA ALA A 73 8.08 18.51 -13.55
C ALA A 73 6.92 18.69 -14.56
N TYR A 74 5.89 17.86 -14.49
CA TYR A 74 4.73 17.95 -15.37
C TYR A 74 3.66 18.91 -14.81
N PRO A 75 3.06 19.75 -15.68
CA PRO A 75 1.94 20.58 -15.26
C PRO A 75 0.72 19.71 -14.92
N MET A 76 0.02 20.09 -13.85
CA MET A 76 -1.31 19.52 -13.54
C MET A 76 -2.40 20.23 -14.36
N PRO A 77 -3.53 19.55 -14.65
CA PRO A 77 -3.81 18.15 -14.28
C PRO A 77 -3.09 17.15 -15.17
N TRP A 78 -2.75 15.98 -14.63
CA TRP A 78 -1.98 14.99 -15.40
C TRP A 78 -2.83 14.15 -16.35
N TYR A 79 -4.15 14.08 -16.15
CA TYR A 79 -5.05 13.32 -17.04
C TYR A 79 -5.19 13.94 -18.44
N ASP A 80 -4.80 15.20 -18.60
CA ASP A 80 -4.78 15.92 -19.89
C ASP A 80 -3.52 15.62 -20.72
N ILE A 81 -2.51 14.99 -20.14
CA ILE A 81 -1.25 14.67 -20.82
C ILE A 81 -1.44 13.37 -21.61
N LYS A 82 -1.50 13.48 -22.94
CA LYS A 82 -1.81 12.35 -23.84
C LYS A 82 -0.62 11.78 -24.60
N ASP A 83 0.53 12.46 -24.60
CA ASP A 83 1.71 12.07 -25.38
C ASP A 83 2.59 11.02 -24.67
N GLU A 84 2.27 10.69 -23.42
CA GLU A 84 3.03 9.70 -22.64
C GLU A 84 2.68 8.27 -23.06
N GLN A 85 3.71 7.45 -23.24
CA GLN A 85 3.58 6.02 -23.48
C GLN A 85 4.05 5.26 -22.23
N GLY A 86 3.08 4.81 -21.46
CA GLY A 86 3.30 3.99 -20.27
C GLY A 86 3.58 2.53 -20.61
N GLN A 87 3.94 1.77 -19.60
CA GLN A 87 4.12 0.32 -19.70
C GLN A 87 3.26 -0.40 -18.67
N ARG A 88 2.86 -1.63 -19.02
CA ARG A 88 2.14 -2.53 -18.11
C ARG A 88 2.96 -2.82 -16.86
N HIS A 89 4.23 -3.18 -17.04
CA HIS A 89 5.14 -3.54 -15.97
C HIS A 89 6.06 -2.37 -15.64
N GLY A 90 6.45 -2.27 -14.38
CA GLY A 90 7.45 -1.37 -13.90
C GLY A 90 8.30 -1.99 -12.81
N LYS A 91 9.24 -1.19 -12.28
CA LYS A 91 10.24 -1.66 -11.32
C LYS A 91 9.62 -2.35 -10.09
N PHE A 92 8.53 -1.80 -9.59
CA PHE A 92 7.90 -2.24 -8.34
C PHE A 92 6.63 -3.08 -8.56
N GLY A 93 6.18 -3.27 -9.80
CA GLY A 93 5.06 -4.16 -10.09
C GLY A 93 4.35 -3.83 -11.38
N GLN A 94 3.02 -3.94 -11.44
CA GLN A 94 2.30 -3.90 -12.72
C GLN A 94 0.87 -3.31 -12.66
N ILE A 95 0.37 -2.95 -13.84
CA ILE A 95 -1.03 -2.65 -14.10
C ILE A 95 -1.68 -3.91 -14.69
N VAL A 96 -2.75 -4.41 -14.09
CA VAL A 96 -3.42 -5.66 -14.48
C VAL A 96 -4.74 -5.35 -15.17
N PRO A 97 -5.04 -5.93 -16.35
CA PRO A 97 -6.32 -5.75 -17.01
C PRO A 97 -7.44 -6.56 -16.33
N GLN A 98 -8.69 -6.15 -16.56
CA GLN A 98 -9.86 -6.72 -15.87
C GLN A 98 -10.07 -8.21 -16.17
N ASP A 99 -9.84 -8.66 -17.40
CA ASP A 99 -10.03 -10.05 -17.80
C ASP A 99 -9.14 -10.99 -16.98
N GLU A 100 -7.85 -10.68 -16.91
CA GLU A 100 -6.89 -11.42 -16.09
C GLU A 100 -7.30 -11.38 -14.60
N PHE A 101 -7.79 -10.25 -14.11
CA PHE A 101 -8.23 -10.15 -12.71
C PHE A 101 -9.43 -11.04 -12.38
N LEU A 102 -10.44 -11.10 -13.26
CA LEU A 102 -11.60 -11.99 -13.06
C LEU A 102 -11.18 -13.46 -13.05
N ALA A 103 -10.22 -13.85 -13.89
CA ALA A 103 -9.64 -15.19 -13.85
C ALA A 103 -8.86 -15.46 -12.55
N LEU A 104 -8.14 -14.48 -12.03
CA LEU A 104 -7.45 -14.58 -10.75
C LEU A 104 -8.41 -14.67 -9.56
N MET A 105 -9.57 -14.02 -9.62
CA MET A 105 -10.63 -14.22 -8.63
C MET A 105 -11.09 -15.68 -8.58
N LYS A 106 -11.26 -16.33 -9.75
CA LYS A 106 -11.57 -17.78 -9.83
C LYS A 106 -10.45 -18.65 -9.27
N ILE A 107 -9.19 -18.34 -9.56
CA ILE A 107 -8.04 -19.09 -9.02
C ILE A 107 -7.94 -18.95 -7.48
N CYS A 108 -8.21 -17.76 -6.96
CA CYS A 108 -8.15 -17.46 -5.53
C CYS A 108 -9.32 -18.04 -4.74
N ASP A 109 -10.39 -18.46 -5.41
CA ASP A 109 -11.54 -19.07 -4.80
C ASP A 109 -11.24 -20.51 -4.34
N ALA A 110 -11.41 -20.75 -3.04
CA ALA A 110 -11.20 -22.06 -2.42
C ALA A 110 -12.48 -22.89 -2.33
N PHE A 111 -13.64 -22.25 -2.53
CA PHE A 111 -14.96 -22.84 -2.24
C PHE A 111 -15.84 -22.99 -3.49
N ASP A 112 -15.28 -22.74 -4.68
CA ASP A 112 -15.96 -22.90 -5.97
C ASP A 112 -17.26 -22.08 -6.09
N LEU A 113 -17.22 -20.87 -5.53
CA LEU A 113 -18.25 -19.84 -5.57
C LEU A 113 -18.18 -18.98 -6.82
N VAL A 114 -17.01 -18.86 -7.45
CA VAL A 114 -16.83 -18.14 -8.71
C VAL A 114 -17.11 -19.09 -9.87
N LYS A 115 -18.01 -18.69 -10.77
CA LYS A 115 -18.30 -19.40 -12.01
C LYS A 115 -18.00 -18.48 -13.18
N LEU A 116 -17.24 -18.99 -14.16
CA LEU A 116 -16.87 -18.27 -15.39
C LEU A 116 -17.35 -19.09 -16.59
N SER A 117 -17.69 -18.42 -17.69
CA SER A 117 -18.07 -19.09 -18.92
C SER A 117 -16.88 -19.78 -19.58
N GLU A 118 -17.14 -20.89 -20.28
CA GLU A 118 -16.12 -21.58 -21.08
C GLU A 118 -15.43 -20.67 -22.10
N GLU A 119 -16.21 -19.82 -22.79
CA GLU A 119 -15.70 -18.86 -23.76
C GLU A 119 -14.72 -17.86 -23.11
N PHE A 120 -15.09 -17.31 -21.94
CA PHE A 120 -14.24 -16.35 -21.25
C PHE A 120 -12.95 -17.02 -20.77
N VAL A 121 -13.06 -18.19 -20.13
CA VAL A 121 -11.90 -18.96 -19.66
C VAL A 121 -10.95 -19.31 -20.80
N ALA A 122 -11.47 -19.76 -21.95
CA ALA A 122 -10.66 -20.07 -23.11
C ALA A 122 -9.87 -18.86 -23.64
N SER A 123 -10.46 -17.66 -23.58
CA SER A 123 -9.80 -16.44 -24.05
C SER A 123 -8.74 -15.89 -23.10
N VAL A 124 -8.92 -16.04 -21.78
CA VAL A 124 -8.02 -15.47 -20.77
C VAL A 124 -6.95 -16.43 -20.25
N ARG A 125 -7.20 -17.75 -20.28
CA ARG A 125 -6.28 -18.77 -19.73
C ARG A 125 -4.84 -18.62 -20.26
N PRO A 126 -4.58 -18.46 -21.57
CA PRO A 126 -3.21 -18.28 -22.07
C PRO A 126 -2.48 -17.08 -21.44
N LYS A 127 -3.19 -15.98 -21.18
CA LYS A 127 -2.63 -14.78 -20.56
C LYS A 127 -2.25 -15.05 -19.11
N ILE A 128 -3.08 -15.80 -18.38
CA ILE A 128 -2.78 -16.20 -16.99
C ILE A 128 -1.58 -17.13 -16.91
N GLU A 129 -1.52 -18.13 -17.79
CA GLU A 129 -0.40 -19.08 -17.84
C GLU A 129 0.93 -18.37 -18.18
N GLU A 130 0.89 -17.30 -18.96
CA GLU A 130 2.05 -16.48 -19.29
C GLU A 130 2.45 -15.51 -18.16
N ASN A 131 1.48 -14.75 -17.61
CA ASN A 131 1.75 -13.64 -16.69
C ASN A 131 1.82 -14.07 -15.20
N PHE A 132 1.31 -15.25 -14.85
CA PHE A 132 1.20 -15.73 -13.46
C PHE A 132 1.69 -17.18 -13.31
N LYS A 133 2.86 -17.48 -13.88
CA LYS A 133 3.49 -18.82 -13.88
C LYS A 133 3.67 -19.43 -12.48
N GLU A 134 3.85 -18.60 -11.47
CA GLU A 134 3.97 -19.00 -10.06
C GLU A 134 2.69 -19.67 -9.55
N LEU A 135 1.54 -19.37 -10.16
CA LEU A 135 0.24 -19.97 -9.84
C LEU A 135 -0.05 -21.23 -10.67
N ALA A 136 0.93 -21.79 -11.40
CA ALA A 136 0.75 -22.98 -12.22
C ALA A 136 0.08 -24.17 -11.50
N PRO A 137 0.40 -24.47 -10.22
CA PRO A 137 -0.28 -25.54 -9.48
C PRO A 137 -1.80 -25.32 -9.29
N LEU A 138 -2.30 -24.11 -9.55
CA LEU A 138 -3.70 -23.74 -9.39
C LEU A 138 -4.44 -23.51 -10.72
N PHE A 139 -3.77 -23.67 -11.88
CA PHE A 139 -4.40 -23.43 -13.19
C PHE A 139 -5.57 -24.38 -13.48
N ASP A 140 -5.60 -25.57 -12.87
CA ASP A 140 -6.73 -26.49 -12.97
C ASP A 140 -8.02 -25.89 -12.36
N LYS A 141 -7.91 -24.94 -11.42
CA LYS A 141 -9.08 -24.21 -10.90
C LYS A 141 -9.69 -23.24 -11.91
N LEU A 142 -8.93 -22.80 -12.92
CA LEU A 142 -9.41 -21.88 -13.95
C LEU A 142 -10.21 -22.67 -15.01
N GLU A 143 -11.33 -23.24 -14.60
CA GLU A 143 -12.25 -24.00 -15.44
C GLU A 143 -13.49 -23.18 -15.82
N GLY A 144 -14.00 -23.47 -17.02
CA GLY A 144 -15.23 -22.88 -17.54
C GLY A 144 -16.46 -23.71 -17.18
N THR A 145 -17.60 -23.05 -17.09
CA THR A 145 -18.90 -23.65 -16.72
C THR A 145 -20.03 -23.05 -17.56
N ASP A 146 -21.17 -23.74 -17.64
CA ASP A 146 -22.39 -23.14 -18.17
C ASP A 146 -22.95 -22.14 -17.16
N ILE A 147 -22.96 -20.85 -17.54
CA ILE A 147 -23.41 -19.76 -16.67
C ILE A 147 -24.89 -19.39 -16.86
N ASN A 148 -25.62 -20.13 -17.70
CA ASN A 148 -27.06 -19.91 -17.92
C ASN A 148 -27.92 -20.50 -16.80
N ASP A 149 -27.46 -21.57 -16.14
CA ASP A 149 -28.13 -22.22 -15.02
C ASP A 149 -27.64 -21.64 -13.67
N LYS A 150 -27.87 -20.34 -13.49
CA LYS A 150 -27.45 -19.62 -12.27
C LYS A 150 -28.52 -19.71 -11.19
N GLU A 151 -28.09 -19.92 -9.94
CA GLU A 151 -28.96 -19.87 -8.76
C GLU A 151 -29.59 -18.49 -8.57
N ASP A 152 -30.68 -18.43 -7.80
CA ASP A 152 -31.20 -17.16 -7.27
C ASP A 152 -30.20 -16.57 -6.25
N ASP A 153 -29.93 -15.26 -6.33
CA ASP A 153 -28.98 -14.51 -5.48
C ASP A 153 -27.47 -14.74 -5.79
N PHE A 154 -26.96 -13.99 -6.79
CA PHE A 154 -25.57 -13.99 -7.26
C PHE A 154 -25.09 -12.57 -7.57
N GLU A 155 -23.77 -12.38 -7.54
CA GLU A 155 -23.12 -11.14 -7.99
C GLU A 155 -22.52 -11.37 -9.38
N ALA A 156 -22.96 -10.61 -10.39
CA ALA A 156 -22.60 -10.86 -11.78
C ALA A 156 -21.22 -10.30 -12.13
N LEU A 157 -20.34 -11.15 -12.69
CA LEU A 157 -19.03 -10.74 -13.21
C LEU A 157 -19.18 -10.30 -14.67
N VAL A 158 -18.63 -9.12 -14.98
CA VAL A 158 -18.76 -8.50 -16.31
C VAL A 158 -17.41 -8.12 -16.87
N HIS A 159 -17.30 -8.33 -18.17
CA HIS A 159 -16.19 -7.84 -18.97
C HIS A 159 -16.72 -7.23 -20.27
N GLU A 160 -16.34 -5.98 -20.54
CA GLU A 160 -16.76 -5.23 -21.73
C GLU A 160 -18.30 -5.17 -21.88
N GLY A 161 -18.99 -4.93 -20.75
CA GLY A 161 -20.46 -4.89 -20.71
C GLY A 161 -21.17 -6.24 -20.85
N LYS A 162 -20.45 -7.36 -21.02
CA LYS A 162 -21.02 -8.72 -21.12
C LYS A 162 -20.86 -9.49 -19.82
N VAL A 163 -21.89 -10.23 -19.42
CA VAL A 163 -21.80 -11.15 -18.27
C VAL A 163 -20.93 -12.34 -18.68
N VAL A 164 -19.79 -12.48 -18.01
CA VAL A 164 -18.80 -13.55 -18.25
C VAL A 164 -18.78 -14.59 -17.13
N GLY A 165 -19.51 -14.32 -16.03
CA GLY A 165 -19.56 -15.19 -14.88
C GLY A 165 -20.39 -14.61 -13.74
N TYR A 166 -20.28 -15.25 -12.58
CA TYR A 166 -20.91 -14.79 -11.35
C TYR A 166 -20.20 -15.32 -10.11
N VAL A 167 -20.48 -14.68 -8.97
CA VAL A 167 -20.10 -15.13 -7.64
C VAL A 167 -21.36 -15.56 -6.90
N LYS A 168 -21.35 -16.77 -6.34
CA LYS A 168 -22.42 -17.32 -5.51
C LYS A 168 -22.31 -16.81 -4.07
N LYS A 169 -23.44 -16.78 -3.36
CA LYS A 169 -23.43 -16.71 -1.89
C LYS A 169 -22.74 -17.95 -1.31
N ALA A 170 -22.03 -17.77 -0.20
CA ALA A 170 -21.43 -18.87 0.56
C ALA A 170 -22.38 -19.44 1.63
N HIS A 171 -23.49 -18.77 1.90
CA HIS A 171 -24.50 -19.22 2.86
C HIS A 171 -25.89 -18.68 2.51
N ASP A 172 -26.94 -19.45 2.81
CA ASP A 172 -28.32 -19.10 2.41
C ASP A 172 -28.92 -17.91 3.16
N VAL A 173 -28.50 -17.69 4.42
CA VAL A 173 -29.14 -16.71 5.32
C VAL A 173 -28.15 -15.77 6.01
N ASP A 174 -26.85 -16.04 5.92
CA ASP A 174 -25.85 -15.18 6.59
C ASP A 174 -25.52 -14.02 5.65
N VAL A 175 -25.95 -12.83 6.05
CA VAL A 175 -25.74 -11.60 5.28
C VAL A 175 -24.27 -11.25 5.07
N ASN A 176 -23.36 -11.75 5.92
CA ASN A 176 -21.91 -11.56 5.76
C ASN A 176 -21.29 -12.57 4.77
N LEU A 177 -22.07 -13.53 4.32
CA LEU A 177 -21.67 -14.57 3.36
C LEU A 177 -22.58 -14.57 2.12
N ASN A 178 -23.27 -13.45 1.86
CA ASN A 178 -24.03 -13.26 0.62
C ASN A 178 -23.09 -13.07 -0.58
N ALA A 179 -23.64 -13.15 -1.80
CA ALA A 179 -22.83 -13.09 -3.02
C ALA A 179 -22.00 -11.81 -3.14
N HIS A 180 -22.55 -10.67 -2.72
CA HIS A 180 -21.87 -9.37 -2.75
C HIS A 180 -20.65 -9.34 -1.82
N VAL A 181 -20.81 -9.74 -0.56
CA VAL A 181 -19.71 -9.74 0.43
C VAL A 181 -18.63 -10.75 0.04
N ILE A 182 -19.01 -11.91 -0.51
CA ILE A 182 -18.04 -12.87 -1.05
C ILE A 182 -17.29 -12.29 -2.24
N PHE A 183 -17.97 -11.57 -3.14
CA PHE A 183 -17.33 -10.87 -4.24
C PHE A 183 -16.29 -9.85 -3.71
N GLU A 184 -16.65 -9.00 -2.74
CA GLU A 184 -15.71 -8.01 -2.17
C GLU A 184 -14.50 -8.68 -1.52
N ASN A 185 -14.72 -9.76 -0.76
CA ASN A 185 -13.65 -10.55 -0.15
C ASN A 185 -12.71 -11.15 -1.22
N LEU A 186 -13.24 -11.65 -2.34
CA LEU A 186 -12.43 -12.20 -3.42
C LEU A 186 -11.65 -11.11 -4.17
N VAL A 187 -12.23 -9.92 -4.34
CA VAL A 187 -11.53 -8.76 -4.91
C VAL A 187 -10.30 -8.39 -4.07
N VAL A 188 -10.45 -8.32 -2.75
CA VAL A 188 -9.35 -8.05 -1.81
C VAL A 188 -8.31 -9.17 -1.84
N LYS A 189 -8.74 -10.43 -1.75
CA LYS A 189 -7.84 -11.58 -1.75
C LYS A 189 -7.03 -11.65 -3.05
N ALA A 190 -7.69 -11.60 -4.21
CA ALA A 190 -7.04 -11.75 -5.50
C ALA A 190 -6.03 -10.61 -5.77
N SER A 191 -6.40 -9.36 -5.46
CA SER A 191 -5.48 -8.23 -5.60
C SER A 191 -4.34 -8.28 -4.56
N GLY A 192 -4.59 -8.78 -3.35
CA GLY A 192 -3.54 -9.05 -2.36
C GLY A 192 -2.53 -10.12 -2.82
N VAL A 193 -3.00 -11.20 -3.47
CA VAL A 193 -2.16 -12.24 -4.07
C VAL A 193 -1.23 -11.64 -5.13
N ILE A 194 -1.75 -10.85 -6.07
CA ILE A 194 -0.94 -10.21 -7.10
C ILE A 194 0.10 -9.29 -6.44
N SER A 195 -0.29 -8.51 -5.43
CA SER A 195 0.63 -7.61 -4.71
C SER A 195 1.81 -8.36 -4.08
N ALA A 196 1.54 -9.50 -3.43
CA ALA A 196 2.58 -10.36 -2.88
C ALA A 196 3.48 -10.93 -3.97
N LEU A 197 2.92 -11.44 -5.07
CA LEU A 197 3.68 -11.97 -6.21
C LEU A 197 4.61 -10.91 -6.81
N GLU A 198 4.14 -9.67 -7.00
CA GLU A 198 4.99 -8.58 -7.51
C GLU A 198 6.19 -8.30 -6.60
N LEU A 199 6.00 -8.29 -5.27
CA LEU A 199 7.12 -8.13 -4.36
C LEU A 199 8.14 -9.27 -4.51
N LEU A 200 7.66 -10.52 -4.56
CA LEU A 200 8.52 -11.69 -4.68
C LEU A 200 9.31 -11.64 -6.00
N ARG A 201 8.67 -11.23 -7.10
CA ARG A 201 9.29 -11.05 -8.42
C ARG A 201 10.34 -9.95 -8.43
N SER A 202 9.96 -8.74 -8.02
CA SER A 202 10.83 -7.55 -8.10
C SER A 202 12.09 -7.69 -7.24
N TYR A 203 11.99 -8.39 -6.11
CA TYR A 203 13.10 -8.54 -5.16
C TYR A 203 13.69 -9.95 -5.13
N LYS A 204 13.19 -10.87 -5.96
CA LYS A 204 13.64 -12.28 -6.06
C LYS A 204 13.65 -12.97 -4.69
N ILE A 205 12.59 -12.76 -3.94
CA ILE A 205 12.43 -13.34 -2.60
C ILE A 205 11.90 -14.75 -2.73
N ASN A 206 12.51 -15.68 -1.99
CA ASN A 206 12.02 -17.04 -1.90
C ASN A 206 10.72 -17.07 -1.07
N PRO A 207 9.60 -17.61 -1.58
CA PRO A 207 8.34 -17.73 -0.83
C PRO A 207 8.48 -18.41 0.53
N GLU A 208 9.38 -19.40 0.63
CA GLU A 208 9.62 -20.17 1.86
C GLU A 208 10.31 -19.35 2.97
N ASP A 209 10.92 -18.21 2.63
CA ASP A 209 11.63 -17.37 3.60
C ASP A 209 10.68 -16.47 4.41
N ILE A 210 9.39 -16.44 4.07
CA ILE A 210 8.38 -15.62 4.75
C ILE A 210 7.78 -16.41 5.92
N ASP A 211 7.88 -15.85 7.14
CA ASP A 211 7.41 -16.52 8.37
C ASP A 211 6.01 -16.05 8.80
N TYR A 212 5.64 -14.81 8.46
CA TYR A 212 4.37 -14.22 8.89
C TYR A 212 3.83 -13.21 7.88
N VAL A 213 2.50 -13.13 7.76
CA VAL A 213 1.80 -12.16 6.93
C VAL A 213 0.90 -11.28 7.80
N VAL A 214 1.04 -9.96 7.65
CA VAL A 214 0.11 -8.97 8.18
C VAL A 214 -0.65 -8.37 7.00
N GLU A 215 -1.95 -8.63 6.94
CA GLU A 215 -2.78 -8.06 5.88
C GLU A 215 -3.52 -6.81 6.40
N CYS A 216 -3.61 -5.74 5.60
CA CYS A 216 -4.06 -4.44 6.10
C CYS A 216 -4.95 -3.60 5.15
N SER A 217 -5.70 -4.26 4.27
CA SER A 217 -6.72 -3.62 3.43
C SER A 217 -7.94 -3.12 4.22
N GLU A 218 -8.92 -2.56 3.50
CA GLU A 218 -10.11 -1.92 4.07
C GLU A 218 -11.16 -2.93 4.56
N GLU A 219 -11.29 -4.10 3.92
CA GLU A 219 -12.42 -5.01 4.12
C GLU A 219 -12.21 -6.00 5.25
N ALA A 220 -13.26 -6.48 5.90
CA ALA A 220 -13.18 -7.48 6.96
C ALA A 220 -13.97 -8.74 6.57
N CYS A 221 -13.29 -9.86 6.33
CA CYS A 221 -13.97 -11.12 6.01
C CYS A 221 -14.35 -11.89 7.28
N GLY A 222 -15.48 -12.59 7.24
CA GLY A 222 -15.97 -13.41 8.34
C GLY A 222 -17.47 -13.62 8.27
N ASP A 223 -17.97 -14.59 9.04
CA ASP A 223 -19.39 -14.91 9.13
C ASP A 223 -20.10 -14.05 10.21
N ILE A 224 -21.36 -14.34 10.50
CA ILE A 224 -22.13 -13.71 11.57
C ILE A 224 -21.55 -13.92 12.98
N ASN A 225 -20.82 -15.01 13.20
CA ASN A 225 -20.24 -15.32 14.50
C ASN A 225 -18.94 -14.54 14.73
N GLN A 226 -18.18 -14.27 13.67
CA GLN A 226 -16.87 -13.65 13.76
C GLN A 226 -16.52 -12.78 12.54
N ARG A 227 -17.17 -11.62 12.43
CA ARG A 227 -16.81 -10.58 11.45
C ARG A 227 -15.36 -10.14 11.63
N GLY A 228 -14.57 -10.17 10.57
CA GLY A 228 -13.13 -9.88 10.60
C GLY A 228 -12.25 -11.06 11.07
N GLY A 229 -12.83 -12.25 11.28
CA GLY A 229 -12.10 -13.46 11.66
C GLY A 229 -11.65 -14.35 10.50
N GLY A 230 -12.06 -14.05 9.26
CA GLY A 230 -11.82 -14.91 8.08
C GLY A 230 -10.37 -14.97 7.58
N ASN A 231 -9.50 -14.08 8.05
CA ASN A 231 -8.05 -14.06 7.85
C ASN A 231 -7.60 -14.02 6.38
N PHE A 232 -7.65 -12.82 5.79
CA PHE A 232 -7.11 -12.57 4.45
C PHE A 232 -5.62 -12.89 4.37
N ALA A 233 -4.82 -12.53 5.37
CA ALA A 233 -3.38 -12.76 5.40
C ALA A 233 -3.02 -14.22 5.09
N LYS A 234 -3.68 -15.16 5.79
CA LYS A 234 -3.45 -16.59 5.59
C LYS A 234 -4.00 -17.09 4.26
N SER A 235 -5.15 -16.58 3.82
CA SER A 235 -5.74 -16.95 2.53
C SER A 235 -4.88 -16.49 1.33
N ILE A 236 -4.20 -15.34 1.45
CA ILE A 236 -3.27 -14.83 0.44
C ILE A 236 -1.98 -15.66 0.46
N ALA A 237 -1.44 -15.92 1.66
CA ALA A 237 -0.25 -16.75 1.85
C ALA A 237 -0.40 -18.14 1.22
N GLU A 238 -1.57 -18.76 1.39
CA GLU A 238 -1.92 -20.05 0.79
C GLU A 238 -1.79 -20.04 -0.73
N VAL A 239 -2.40 -19.07 -1.41
CA VAL A 239 -2.41 -18.99 -2.88
C VAL A 239 -1.02 -18.68 -3.43
N VAL A 240 -0.27 -17.82 -2.75
CA VAL A 240 1.09 -17.42 -3.14
C VAL A 240 2.12 -18.53 -2.89
N GLY A 241 1.81 -19.53 -2.04
CA GLY A 241 2.72 -20.60 -1.68
C GLY A 241 3.73 -20.22 -0.59
N LEU A 242 3.35 -19.32 0.32
CA LEU A 242 4.18 -18.95 1.49
C LEU A 242 4.06 -20.05 2.57
N VAL A 243 4.58 -21.24 2.27
CA VAL A 243 4.30 -22.48 3.03
C VAL A 243 4.72 -22.45 4.51
N ASN A 244 5.68 -21.59 4.87
CA ASN A 244 6.15 -21.42 6.25
C ASN A 244 5.41 -20.30 7.00
N ALA A 245 4.54 -19.55 6.32
CA ALA A 245 3.88 -18.40 6.90
C ALA A 245 2.59 -18.76 7.63
N THR A 246 2.37 -18.12 8.77
CA THR A 246 1.02 -17.87 9.31
C THR A 246 0.69 -16.38 9.16
N GLY A 247 -0.47 -15.91 9.65
CA GLY A 247 -0.79 -14.50 9.49
C GLY A 247 -2.05 -14.04 10.21
N SER A 248 -2.23 -12.73 10.22
CA SER A 248 -3.39 -12.05 10.80
C SER A 248 -3.70 -10.75 10.08
N ASP A 249 -4.96 -10.35 10.13
CA ASP A 249 -5.41 -9.08 9.56
C ASP A 249 -5.30 -7.94 10.58
N LEU A 250 -4.90 -6.76 10.13
CA LEU A 250 -4.86 -5.52 10.89
C LEU A 250 -5.75 -4.49 10.22
N ARG A 251 -6.65 -3.86 10.99
CA ARG A 251 -7.59 -2.85 10.49
C ARG A 251 -7.42 -1.53 11.21
N GLY A 252 -7.54 -0.46 10.43
CA GLY A 252 -7.31 0.92 10.88
C GLY A 252 -7.62 1.96 9.82
N PHE A 253 -8.48 1.61 8.83
CA PHE A 253 -8.78 2.43 7.66
C PHE A 253 -7.48 2.86 6.93
N CYS A 254 -7.41 4.08 6.42
CA CYS A 254 -6.20 4.63 5.80
C CYS A 254 -4.96 4.59 6.71
N ALA A 255 -5.07 4.48 8.05
CA ALA A 255 -3.89 4.36 8.93
C ALA A 255 -3.39 2.92 9.08
N ALA A 256 -4.17 1.91 8.66
CA ALA A 256 -3.84 0.49 8.81
C ALA A 256 -2.47 0.11 8.24
N PRO A 257 -2.04 0.59 7.06
CA PRO A 257 -0.72 0.26 6.53
C PRO A 257 0.42 0.66 7.45
N THR A 258 0.44 1.90 7.96
CA THR A 258 1.51 2.36 8.85
C THR A 258 1.49 1.61 10.18
N HIS A 259 0.30 1.30 10.72
CA HIS A 259 0.17 0.39 11.87
C HIS A 259 0.73 -1.00 11.58
N ALA A 260 0.48 -1.54 10.39
CA ALA A 260 1.01 -2.85 9.97
C ALA A 260 2.53 -2.83 9.82
N LEU A 261 3.11 -1.77 9.23
CA LEU A 261 4.57 -1.61 9.16
C LEU A 261 5.20 -1.57 10.56
N ILE A 262 4.61 -0.81 11.50
CA ILE A 262 5.08 -0.74 12.89
C ILE A 262 4.96 -2.10 13.58
N SER A 263 3.81 -2.78 13.42
CA SER A 263 3.54 -4.07 14.06
C SER A 263 4.45 -5.18 13.54
N ALA A 264 4.62 -5.28 12.22
CA ALA A 264 5.55 -6.22 11.58
C ALA A 264 7.00 -5.94 12.00
N SER A 265 7.39 -4.67 12.10
CA SER A 265 8.72 -4.30 12.62
C SER A 265 8.89 -4.70 14.09
N ALA A 266 7.86 -4.58 14.92
CA ALA A 266 7.92 -5.03 16.30
C ALA A 266 8.08 -6.55 16.40
N LEU A 267 7.36 -7.32 15.57
CA LEU A 267 7.49 -8.77 15.48
C LEU A 267 8.91 -9.19 15.11
N VAL A 268 9.48 -8.59 14.07
CA VAL A 268 10.88 -8.85 13.67
C VAL A 268 11.86 -8.46 14.77
N LYS A 269 11.73 -7.26 15.34
CA LYS A 269 12.63 -6.77 16.39
C LYS A 269 12.60 -7.64 17.65
N SER A 270 11.46 -8.25 17.96
CA SER A 270 11.31 -9.16 19.09
C SER A 270 11.93 -10.54 18.87
N GLY A 271 12.32 -10.88 17.64
CA GLY A 271 12.86 -12.20 17.27
C GLY A 271 11.80 -13.29 17.15
N VAL A 272 10.50 -12.93 17.13
CA VAL A 272 9.41 -13.89 16.93
C VAL A 272 9.41 -14.42 15.49
N TYR A 273 9.68 -13.55 14.52
CA TYR A 273 9.76 -13.88 13.09
C TYR A 273 10.97 -13.19 12.46
N LYS A 274 11.55 -13.76 11.40
CA LYS A 274 12.71 -13.17 10.71
C LYS A 274 12.28 -12.29 9.54
N ASN A 275 11.27 -12.73 8.80
CA ASN A 275 10.70 -11.99 7.67
C ASN A 275 9.18 -11.95 7.78
N VAL A 276 8.64 -10.74 7.83
CA VAL A 276 7.21 -10.47 7.90
C VAL A 276 6.77 -9.71 6.65
N LEU A 277 5.83 -10.28 5.92
CA LEU A 277 5.20 -9.65 4.76
C LEU A 277 4.01 -8.81 5.22
N VAL A 278 4.02 -7.52 4.93
CA VAL A 278 2.84 -6.67 5.03
C VAL A 278 2.21 -6.60 3.65
N VAL A 279 0.91 -6.90 3.53
CA VAL A 279 0.21 -6.95 2.23
C VAL A 279 -1.18 -6.31 2.31
N ALA A 280 -1.65 -5.75 1.21
CA ALA A 280 -3.03 -5.28 1.09
C ALA A 280 -3.51 -5.36 -0.36
N GLY A 281 -4.77 -5.80 -0.53
CA GLY A 281 -5.49 -5.74 -1.80
C GLY A 281 -6.48 -4.58 -1.86
N GLY A 282 -6.99 -4.28 -3.06
CA GLY A 282 -7.93 -3.19 -3.31
C GLY A 282 -9.36 -3.50 -2.87
N ALA A 283 -10.17 -2.45 -2.71
CA ALA A 283 -11.56 -2.53 -2.28
C ALA A 283 -12.50 -2.02 -3.38
N SER A 284 -13.41 -2.88 -3.86
CA SER A 284 -14.39 -2.55 -4.89
C SER A 284 -15.27 -1.36 -4.51
N ALA A 285 -15.63 -1.23 -3.23
CA ALA A 285 -16.42 -0.12 -2.73
C ALA A 285 -15.78 1.25 -2.99
N LYS A 286 -14.45 1.34 -3.13
CA LYS A 286 -13.72 2.60 -3.37
C LYS A 286 -13.68 3.00 -4.85
N LEU A 287 -14.08 2.12 -5.77
CA LEU A 287 -14.12 2.44 -7.19
C LEU A 287 -15.19 3.50 -7.49
N GLY A 288 -14.81 4.51 -8.27
CA GLY A 288 -15.68 5.62 -8.65
C GLY A 288 -16.25 6.44 -7.48
N MET A 289 -15.60 6.43 -6.31
CA MET A 289 -16.10 7.09 -5.10
C MET A 289 -16.47 8.56 -5.35
N ASN A 290 -15.65 9.31 -6.07
CA ASN A 290 -15.85 10.70 -6.47
C ASN A 290 -16.38 10.85 -7.91
N GLY A 291 -16.83 9.75 -8.54
CA GLY A 291 -17.24 9.72 -9.95
C GLY A 291 -18.36 10.71 -10.28
N LYS A 292 -19.27 11.01 -9.35
CA LYS A 292 -20.31 12.03 -9.53
C LYS A 292 -19.73 13.42 -9.80
N ASP A 293 -18.72 13.82 -9.05
CA ASP A 293 -18.08 15.12 -9.22
C ASP A 293 -17.24 15.17 -10.49
N HIS A 294 -16.62 14.05 -10.87
CA HIS A 294 -15.89 13.92 -12.15
C HIS A 294 -16.83 14.07 -13.35
N VAL A 295 -17.90 13.27 -13.40
CA VAL A 295 -18.90 13.30 -14.49
C VAL A 295 -19.53 14.68 -14.62
N LYS A 296 -19.97 15.28 -13.50
CA LYS A 296 -20.55 16.64 -13.49
C LYS A 296 -19.62 17.70 -14.08
N LYS A 297 -18.31 17.49 -14.00
CA LYS A 297 -17.27 18.41 -14.50
C LYS A 297 -16.73 18.02 -15.88
N GLY A 298 -17.27 16.99 -16.53
CA GLY A 298 -16.78 16.52 -17.83
C GLY A 298 -15.45 15.77 -17.74
N LEU A 299 -15.05 15.28 -16.55
CA LEU A 299 -13.75 14.67 -16.30
C LEU A 299 -13.83 13.14 -16.39
N PRO A 300 -12.74 12.45 -16.75
CA PRO A 300 -12.68 10.99 -16.62
C PRO A 300 -12.83 10.56 -15.16
N VAL A 301 -13.43 9.39 -14.93
CA VAL A 301 -13.45 8.74 -13.62
C VAL A 301 -12.08 8.13 -13.36
N LEU A 302 -11.31 8.76 -12.47
CA LEU A 302 -9.91 8.39 -12.20
C LEU A 302 -9.75 7.33 -11.10
N GLU A 303 -10.85 6.96 -10.43
CA GLU A 303 -10.90 5.92 -9.39
C GLU A 303 -11.36 4.60 -10.02
N ASP A 304 -10.69 4.21 -11.09
CA ASP A 304 -10.98 3.06 -11.96
C ASP A 304 -10.02 1.88 -11.75
N VAL A 305 -9.11 2.01 -10.78
CA VAL A 305 -8.14 1.00 -10.42
C VAL A 305 -8.28 0.54 -8.98
N LEU A 306 -8.23 -0.77 -8.77
CA LEU A 306 -7.95 -1.37 -7.46
C LEU A 306 -6.45 -1.27 -7.22
N GLY A 307 -6.06 -0.60 -6.14
CA GLY A 307 -4.66 -0.46 -5.74
C GLY A 307 -4.31 -1.49 -4.68
N GLY A 308 -3.11 -2.06 -4.79
CA GLY A 308 -2.59 -3.02 -3.83
C GLY A 308 -1.09 -2.82 -3.60
N PHE A 309 -0.61 -3.27 -2.45
CA PHE A 309 0.81 -3.24 -2.14
C PHE A 309 1.26 -4.43 -1.31
N ALA A 310 2.56 -4.68 -1.34
CA ALA A 310 3.25 -5.55 -0.42
C ALA A 310 4.56 -4.89 0.04
N VAL A 311 4.98 -5.11 1.30
CA VAL A 311 6.25 -4.65 1.85
C VAL A 311 6.85 -5.76 2.69
N LEU A 312 8.13 -6.08 2.44
CA LEU A 312 8.85 -7.08 3.21
C LEU A 312 9.68 -6.39 4.29
N ILE A 313 9.42 -6.77 5.54
CA ILE A 313 10.20 -6.33 6.70
C ILE A 313 11.00 -7.53 7.19
N GLY A 314 12.30 -7.35 7.42
CA GLY A 314 13.13 -8.43 7.93
C GLY A 314 14.21 -7.98 8.88
N GLU A 315 14.97 -8.95 9.38
CA GLU A 315 16.13 -8.68 10.22
C GLU A 315 17.14 -7.76 9.51
N ASN A 316 17.84 -6.96 10.30
CA ASN A 316 18.88 -6.06 9.80
C ASN A 316 19.95 -6.82 9.04
N ASP A 317 20.19 -6.42 7.81
CA ASP A 317 21.20 -6.98 6.91
C ASP A 317 22.39 -6.04 6.71
N GLY A 318 22.41 -4.88 7.38
CA GLY A 318 23.46 -3.87 7.23
C GLY A 318 23.36 -3.05 5.94
N VAL A 319 22.37 -3.31 5.08
CA VAL A 319 22.24 -2.68 3.76
C VAL A 319 20.94 -1.89 3.67
N ASN A 320 19.82 -2.55 3.96
CA ASN A 320 18.49 -2.00 3.77
C ASN A 320 18.11 -1.01 4.87
N PRO A 321 17.24 -0.02 4.58
CA PRO A 321 16.98 1.09 5.52
C PRO A 321 16.37 0.59 6.83
N ILE A 322 16.88 1.12 7.94
CA ILE A 322 16.48 0.71 9.28
C ILE A 322 15.18 1.40 9.70
N ILE A 323 14.30 0.63 10.31
CA ILE A 323 13.00 1.08 10.80
C ILE A 323 13.14 1.43 12.29
N ARG A 324 13.13 2.72 12.61
CA ARG A 324 13.33 3.25 13.97
C ARG A 324 12.07 3.06 14.83
N THR A 325 11.85 1.83 15.26
CA THR A 325 10.73 1.43 16.15
C THR A 325 10.69 2.16 17.50
N ASP A 326 11.78 2.83 17.89
CA ASP A 326 11.86 3.73 19.04
C ASP A 326 11.32 5.15 18.74
N LEU A 327 11.32 5.55 17.46
CA LEU A 327 10.87 6.85 16.95
C LEU A 327 9.49 6.77 16.29
N VAL A 328 8.57 6.06 16.95
CA VAL A 328 7.15 5.99 16.55
C VAL A 328 6.39 7.18 17.13
N GLY A 329 5.67 7.89 16.25
CA GLY A 329 4.66 8.89 16.61
C GLY A 329 3.29 8.24 16.69
N LYS A 330 2.45 8.74 17.59
CA LYS A 330 1.11 8.19 17.82
C LYS A 330 0.12 9.27 18.22
N HIS A 331 -1.05 9.24 17.59
CA HIS A 331 -2.18 10.03 18.03
C HIS A 331 -2.88 9.28 19.16
N ASN A 332 -2.76 9.80 20.39
CA ASN A 332 -3.41 9.17 21.54
C ASN A 332 -4.88 9.60 21.60
N VAL A 333 -5.73 8.78 22.23
CA VAL A 333 -7.13 9.13 22.53
C VAL A 333 -7.26 10.51 23.18
N GLY A 334 -6.31 10.89 24.04
CA GLY A 334 -6.27 12.18 24.73
C GLY A 334 -5.60 13.33 23.96
N THR A 335 -5.05 13.13 22.77
CA THR A 335 -4.33 14.18 22.01
C THR A 335 -5.26 15.29 21.52
N GLY A 336 -6.56 15.01 21.36
CA GLY A 336 -7.52 15.93 20.77
C GLY A 336 -7.38 16.02 19.25
N SER A 337 -8.16 16.91 18.61
CA SER A 337 -8.28 16.97 17.14
C SER A 337 -7.78 18.23 16.47
N SER A 338 -7.12 19.13 17.22
CA SER A 338 -6.54 20.33 16.59
C SER A 338 -5.36 19.95 15.70
N PRO A 339 -5.24 20.50 14.47
CA PRO A 339 -4.17 20.14 13.54
C PRO A 339 -2.76 20.23 14.14
N GLN A 340 -2.52 21.22 15.01
CA GLN A 340 -1.25 21.37 15.72
C GLN A 340 -0.97 20.21 16.68
N ALA A 341 -1.96 19.75 17.46
CA ALA A 341 -1.79 18.63 18.37
C ALA A 341 -1.54 17.33 17.61
N VAL A 342 -2.24 17.13 16.48
CA VAL A 342 -2.04 15.99 15.59
C VAL A 342 -0.61 15.97 15.05
N MET A 343 -0.18 17.06 14.41
CA MET A 343 1.16 17.14 13.81
C MET A 343 2.25 17.10 14.87
N GLY A 344 2.02 17.68 16.05
CA GLY A 344 2.92 17.53 17.19
C GLY A 344 3.11 16.06 17.56
N ALA A 345 2.01 15.32 17.70
CA ALA A 345 2.03 13.91 18.09
C ALA A 345 2.65 12.97 17.04
N LEU A 346 2.41 13.25 15.76
CA LEU A 346 2.86 12.41 14.64
C LEU A 346 4.23 12.80 14.09
N VAL A 347 4.67 14.05 14.23
CA VAL A 347 5.91 14.52 13.60
C VAL A 347 6.92 14.98 14.64
N ALA A 348 6.58 15.97 15.47
CA ALA A 348 7.55 16.56 16.38
C ALA A 348 7.95 15.61 17.53
N ASN A 349 6.96 15.06 18.25
CA ASN A 349 7.18 14.22 19.42
C ASN A 349 8.09 13.00 19.17
N PRO A 350 7.94 12.22 18.07
CA PRO A 350 8.88 11.14 17.79
C PRO A 350 10.30 11.62 17.49
N LEU A 351 10.48 12.77 16.83
CA LEU A 351 11.80 13.34 16.55
C LEU A 351 12.48 13.87 17.81
N ASP A 352 11.72 14.49 18.72
CA ASP A 352 12.20 14.99 20.01
C ASP A 352 12.87 13.88 20.86
N LYS A 353 12.38 12.63 20.78
CA LYS A 353 12.99 11.47 21.46
C LYS A 353 14.44 11.22 21.06
N ALA A 354 14.83 11.63 19.85
CA ALA A 354 16.18 11.48 19.31
C ALA A 354 16.93 12.82 19.22
N ASN A 355 16.40 13.90 19.80
CA ASN A 355 16.93 15.27 19.64
C ASN A 355 17.07 15.70 18.16
N LEU A 356 16.16 15.23 17.30
CA LEU A 356 16.10 15.62 15.89
C LEU A 356 15.11 16.77 15.69
N LYS A 357 15.44 17.66 14.76
CA LYS A 357 14.56 18.71 14.26
C LYS A 357 13.70 18.19 13.12
N ILE A 358 12.61 18.90 12.82
CA ILE A 358 11.78 18.60 11.64
C ILE A 358 12.61 18.73 10.34
N THR A 359 13.60 19.63 10.34
CA THR A 359 14.52 19.84 9.21
C THR A 359 15.54 18.71 9.02
N ASP A 360 15.73 17.81 10.00
CA ASP A 360 16.64 16.67 9.90
C ASP A 360 16.01 15.46 9.18
N VAL A 361 14.71 15.50 8.88
CA VAL A 361 14.04 14.51 8.02
C VAL A 361 14.13 15.02 6.58
N ASP A 362 14.64 14.23 5.65
CA ASP A 362 14.84 14.65 4.25
C ASP A 362 13.53 14.64 3.47
N VAL A 363 12.62 13.73 3.81
CA VAL A 363 11.37 13.52 3.06
C VAL A 363 10.25 13.03 3.97
N PHE A 364 9.06 13.59 3.78
CA PHE A 364 7.85 13.16 4.47
C PHE A 364 6.90 12.47 3.49
N SER A 365 6.60 11.21 3.74
CA SER A 365 5.53 10.48 3.05
C SER A 365 4.27 10.56 3.90
N VAL A 366 3.30 11.35 3.43
CA VAL A 366 2.05 11.68 4.12
C VAL A 366 0.88 11.02 3.39
N GLU A 367 -0.33 11.58 3.46
CA GLU A 367 -1.45 11.18 2.61
C GLU A 367 -1.17 11.57 1.15
N MET A 368 -0.64 10.65 0.37
CA MET A 368 -0.16 10.76 -1.02
C MET A 368 -1.30 10.74 -2.05
N GLN A 369 -2.50 11.18 -1.69
CA GLN A 369 -3.67 11.18 -2.57
C GLN A 369 -3.40 11.99 -3.83
N ASN A 370 -3.73 11.41 -4.99
CA ASN A 370 -3.56 12.06 -6.28
C ASN A 370 -4.45 13.33 -6.41
N PRO A 371 -3.84 14.52 -6.59
CA PRO A 371 -4.59 15.78 -6.70
C PRO A 371 -5.54 15.88 -7.89
N ASP A 372 -5.31 15.13 -8.97
CA ASP A 372 -6.26 15.07 -10.10
C ASP A 372 -7.63 14.53 -9.64
N ILE A 373 -7.61 13.59 -8.69
CA ILE A 373 -8.81 12.98 -8.10
C ILE A 373 -9.42 13.91 -7.06
N THR A 374 -8.61 14.42 -6.13
CA THR A 374 -9.12 15.09 -4.92
C THR A 374 -9.50 16.55 -5.14
N LYS A 375 -8.85 17.27 -6.07
CA LYS A 375 -9.21 18.67 -6.37
C LYS A 375 -10.59 18.78 -7.00
N SER A 376 -10.90 17.87 -7.93
CA SER A 376 -12.22 17.82 -8.57
C SER A 376 -13.32 17.40 -7.59
N ALA A 377 -13.01 16.61 -6.55
CA ALA A 377 -13.94 16.29 -5.46
C ALA A 377 -14.03 17.38 -4.36
N GLY A 378 -13.29 18.48 -4.47
CA GLY A 378 -13.30 19.57 -3.49
C GLY A 378 -12.42 19.38 -2.26
N ALA A 379 -11.67 18.27 -2.17
CA ALA A 379 -10.71 18.01 -1.09
C ALA A 379 -9.36 18.73 -1.28
N GLY A 380 -9.10 19.28 -2.48
CA GLY A 380 -7.89 20.06 -2.78
C GLY A 380 -6.64 19.19 -2.95
N ASN A 381 -5.44 19.77 -2.73
CA ASN A 381 -4.17 19.04 -2.77
C ASN A 381 -3.80 18.56 -1.36
N VAL A 382 -4.17 17.33 -1.04
CA VAL A 382 -4.03 16.76 0.32
C VAL A 382 -2.57 16.58 0.77
N PRO A 383 -1.64 16.05 -0.06
CA PRO A 383 -0.22 16.04 0.29
C PRO A 383 0.32 17.43 0.60
N GLU A 384 0.06 18.41 -0.26
CA GLU A 384 0.55 19.79 -0.08
C GLU A 384 -0.01 20.45 1.19
N ALA A 385 -1.28 20.20 1.52
CA ALA A 385 -1.88 20.66 2.77
C ALA A 385 -1.15 20.08 4.01
N ASN A 386 -0.78 18.80 3.96
CA ASN A 386 0.02 18.16 5.02
C ASN A 386 1.41 18.79 5.14
N TYR A 387 2.11 19.04 4.02
CA TYR A 387 3.43 19.69 4.07
C TYR A 387 3.36 21.12 4.62
N LYS A 388 2.31 21.88 4.29
CA LYS A 388 2.05 23.20 4.89
C LYS A 388 1.92 23.12 6.41
N MET A 389 1.22 22.10 6.93
CA MET A 389 1.06 21.90 8.37
C MET A 389 2.39 21.51 9.05
N ILE A 390 3.19 20.65 8.42
CA ILE A 390 4.52 20.27 8.92
C ILE A 390 5.47 21.48 8.93
N ALA A 391 5.51 22.25 7.83
CA ALA A 391 6.33 23.46 7.72
C ALA A 391 5.91 24.54 8.73
N ALA A 392 4.60 24.72 8.93
CA ALA A 392 4.08 25.64 9.96
C ALA A 392 4.52 25.21 11.36
N LEU A 393 4.46 23.90 11.67
CA LEU A 393 4.94 23.36 12.94
C LEU A 393 6.45 23.58 13.11
N ALA A 394 7.26 23.37 12.07
CA ALA A 394 8.69 23.67 12.08
C ALA A 394 8.97 25.14 12.38
N ALA A 395 8.22 26.06 11.74
CA ALA A 395 8.35 27.48 11.99
C ALA A 395 7.95 27.87 13.43
N MET A 396 6.89 27.26 13.97
CA MET A 396 6.46 27.48 15.36
C MET A 396 7.49 27.01 16.38
N ARG A 397 8.27 25.98 16.04
CA ARG A 397 9.35 25.44 16.87
C ARG A 397 10.67 26.17 16.71
N GLY A 398 10.77 27.09 15.75
CA GLY A 398 12.02 27.80 15.42
C GLY A 398 13.02 26.96 14.63
N ASP A 399 12.59 25.84 14.03
CA ASP A 399 13.43 25.02 13.16
C ASP A 399 13.69 25.70 11.80
N ILE A 400 12.74 26.54 11.36
CA ILE A 400 12.81 27.38 10.16
C ILE A 400 12.16 28.75 10.43
N GLU A 401 12.42 29.74 9.58
CA GLU A 401 11.68 30.99 9.52
C GLU A 401 10.37 30.87 8.72
N LYS A 402 9.38 31.73 9.01
CA LYS A 402 8.09 31.73 8.28
C LYS A 402 8.22 31.95 6.76
N LYS A 403 9.28 32.62 6.32
CA LYS A 403 9.54 32.88 4.89
C LYS A 403 10.04 31.64 4.14
N GLU A 404 10.48 30.61 4.87
CA GLU A 404 11.06 29.37 4.33
C GLU A 404 10.02 28.26 4.14
N LEU A 405 8.73 28.52 4.41
CA LEU A 405 7.67 27.52 4.25
C LEU A 405 7.61 26.94 2.83
N LYS A 406 7.74 27.79 1.81
CA LYS A 406 7.66 27.35 0.41
C LYS A 406 8.84 26.46 0.03
N SER A 407 10.07 26.88 0.34
CA SER A 407 11.28 26.10 0.07
C SER A 407 11.31 24.80 0.87
N PHE A 408 10.77 24.78 2.10
CA PHE A 408 10.60 23.56 2.86
C PHE A 408 9.70 22.55 2.13
N ILE A 409 8.53 22.98 1.65
CA ILE A 409 7.60 22.10 0.93
C ILE A 409 8.23 21.56 -0.35
N GLU A 410 8.93 22.41 -1.11
CA GLU A 410 9.63 22.01 -2.34
C GLU A 410 10.72 20.97 -2.08
N ALA A 411 11.51 21.16 -1.01
CA ALA A 411 12.64 20.28 -0.68
C ALA A 411 12.23 18.98 0.02
N LYS A 412 11.22 19.01 0.88
CA LYS A 412 10.86 17.91 1.80
C LYS A 412 9.60 17.15 1.40
N GLY A 413 8.80 17.72 0.49
CA GLY A 413 7.51 17.19 0.06
C GLY A 413 7.58 16.40 -1.24
N LEU A 414 6.56 15.57 -1.47
CA LEU A 414 6.37 14.75 -2.66
C LEU A 414 4.98 15.06 -3.28
N PRO A 415 4.80 15.01 -4.62
CA PRO A 415 3.47 15.10 -5.19
C PRO A 415 2.64 13.89 -4.74
N GLY A 416 1.31 14.01 -4.67
CA GLY A 416 0.48 12.82 -4.49
C GLY A 416 0.27 12.13 -5.84
N TRP A 417 0.44 10.82 -5.90
CA TRP A 417 0.20 10.01 -7.11
C TRP A 417 -0.70 8.79 -6.86
N ALA A 418 -1.02 8.52 -5.59
CA ALA A 418 -1.67 7.28 -5.21
C ALA A 418 -3.17 7.29 -5.56
N PRO A 419 -3.73 6.16 -6.03
CA PRO A 419 -5.16 6.03 -6.28
C PRO A 419 -5.96 6.01 -4.97
N THR A 420 -7.24 6.39 -5.03
CA THR A 420 -8.13 6.37 -3.86
C THR A 420 -8.60 4.95 -3.55
N GLN A 421 -7.94 4.27 -2.60
CA GLN A 421 -8.32 2.93 -2.13
C GLN A 421 -8.36 2.83 -0.60
N GLY A 422 -8.46 3.96 0.09
CA GLY A 422 -8.43 4.05 1.56
C GLY A 422 -7.02 3.78 2.12
N HIS A 423 -6.64 2.51 2.25
CA HIS A 423 -5.34 2.06 2.75
C HIS A 423 -4.16 2.43 1.82
N ILE A 424 -4.37 2.70 0.53
CA ILE A 424 -3.24 2.97 -0.38
C ILE A 424 -2.58 4.35 -0.18
N PRO A 425 -3.29 5.50 -0.16
CA PRO A 425 -2.62 6.80 -0.16
C PRO A 425 -1.76 7.12 1.07
N SER A 426 -1.95 6.45 2.20
CA SER A 426 -1.39 6.87 3.49
C SER A 426 0.06 6.40 3.67
N GLY A 427 1.01 7.18 3.15
CA GLY A 427 2.45 7.06 3.42
C GLY A 427 3.18 5.89 2.72
N VAL A 428 2.52 4.76 2.51
CA VAL A 428 3.10 3.53 1.93
C VAL A 428 3.52 3.61 0.45
N PRO A 429 2.90 4.41 -0.44
CA PRO A 429 3.29 4.46 -1.85
C PRO A 429 4.76 4.84 -2.07
N TYR A 430 5.37 5.52 -1.11
CA TYR A 430 6.78 5.92 -1.17
C TYR A 430 7.75 4.82 -0.75
N VAL A 431 7.34 3.71 -0.13
CA VAL A 431 8.27 2.72 0.47
C VAL A 431 9.28 2.15 -0.54
N GLY A 432 8.86 1.80 -1.77
CA GLY A 432 9.79 1.33 -2.81
C GLY A 432 10.86 2.37 -3.16
N PHE A 433 10.44 3.62 -3.38
CA PHE A 433 11.36 4.75 -3.62
C PHE A 433 12.22 5.09 -2.39
N LEU A 434 11.68 4.95 -1.19
CA LEU A 434 12.37 5.14 0.07
C LEU A 434 13.53 4.15 0.20
N ILE A 435 13.32 2.88 -0.18
CA ILE A 435 14.39 1.87 -0.20
C ILE A 435 15.51 2.33 -1.13
N ASP A 436 15.20 2.78 -2.34
CA ASP A 436 16.22 3.29 -3.26
C ASP A 436 16.93 4.53 -2.71
N ASP A 437 16.17 5.50 -2.20
CA ASP A 437 16.67 6.78 -1.70
C ASP A 437 17.63 6.62 -0.52
N LEU A 438 17.31 5.69 0.40
CA LEU A 438 18.09 5.45 1.61
C LEU A 438 19.17 4.37 1.45
N THR A 439 19.20 3.62 0.34
CA THR A 439 20.27 2.67 0.03
C THR A 439 21.28 3.24 -0.97
N LYS A 440 20.79 3.84 -2.06
CA LYS A 440 21.59 4.28 -3.22
C LYS A 440 21.48 5.79 -3.49
N GLY A 441 20.39 6.41 -3.05
CA GLY A 441 20.15 7.85 -3.24
C GLY A 441 20.93 8.73 -2.26
N ASP A 442 20.51 9.99 -2.17
CA ASP A 442 21.17 11.05 -1.40
C ASP A 442 20.47 11.36 -0.05
N LYS A 443 19.34 10.73 0.23
CA LYS A 443 18.57 10.92 1.46
C LYS A 443 19.13 10.06 2.59
N ASN A 444 18.96 10.51 3.83
CA ASN A 444 19.39 9.79 5.03
C ASN A 444 18.23 9.46 5.98
N ARG A 445 17.15 10.24 5.94
CA ARG A 445 16.00 10.04 6.82
C ARG A 445 14.68 10.34 6.13
N ALA A 446 13.75 9.41 6.25
CA ALA A 446 12.37 9.58 5.82
C ALA A 446 11.43 9.42 7.01
N MET A 447 10.26 10.05 6.95
CA MET A 447 9.16 9.79 7.89
C MET A 447 7.90 9.38 7.12
N ILE A 448 7.35 8.23 7.49
CA ILE A 448 6.06 7.74 6.98
C ILE A 448 4.99 8.12 7.99
N VAL A 449 3.93 8.79 7.54
CA VAL A 449 2.81 9.24 8.37
C VAL A 449 1.52 8.64 7.84
N GLY A 450 0.90 7.74 8.62
CA GLY A 450 -0.42 7.21 8.35
C GLY A 450 -1.48 7.94 9.17
N LYS A 451 -2.57 8.36 8.52
CA LYS A 451 -3.77 8.90 9.20
C LYS A 451 -5.03 8.26 8.64
N GLY A 452 -6.06 8.12 9.46
CA GLY A 452 -7.31 7.45 9.10
C GLY A 452 -8.52 8.05 9.80
N SER A 453 -9.63 8.18 9.05
CA SER A 453 -10.90 8.73 9.55
C SER A 453 -11.80 7.64 10.14
N LEU A 454 -11.70 7.36 11.44
CA LEU A 454 -12.48 6.29 12.08
C LEU A 454 -13.97 6.58 12.22
N PHE A 455 -14.38 7.86 12.11
CA PHE A 455 -15.77 8.28 12.31
C PHE A 455 -16.77 7.70 11.33
N LEU A 456 -16.31 7.20 10.18
CA LEU A 456 -17.16 6.54 9.20
C LEU A 456 -17.78 5.24 9.74
N GLY A 457 -17.06 4.53 10.61
CA GLY A 457 -17.58 3.35 11.28
C GLY A 457 -18.63 3.65 12.36
N ARG A 458 -18.88 4.94 12.67
CA ARG A 458 -19.82 5.42 13.70
C ARG A 458 -19.58 4.86 15.11
N MET A 459 -18.36 4.40 15.38
CA MET A 459 -17.94 3.90 16.70
C MET A 459 -17.27 4.98 17.56
N THR A 460 -16.69 6.00 16.92
CA THR A 460 -15.97 7.10 17.58
C THR A 460 -15.96 8.33 16.68
N ASN A 461 -15.80 9.53 17.24
CA ASN A 461 -15.58 10.76 16.46
C ASN A 461 -14.09 11.11 16.30
N LEU A 462 -13.20 10.26 16.84
CA LEU A 462 -11.76 10.43 16.70
C LEU A 462 -11.33 10.05 15.28
N PHE A 463 -10.26 10.69 14.81
CA PHE A 463 -9.44 10.13 13.75
C PHE A 463 -8.28 9.37 14.39
N ASP A 464 -7.61 8.51 13.63
CA ASP A 464 -6.42 7.77 14.05
C ASP A 464 -5.18 8.26 13.28
N GLY A 465 -4.01 8.06 13.87
CA GLY A 465 -2.76 8.35 13.20
C GLY A 465 -1.55 7.80 13.92
N VAL A 466 -0.59 7.32 13.12
CA VAL A 466 0.72 6.86 13.56
C VAL A 466 1.78 7.26 12.55
N SER A 467 3.03 7.33 13.01
CA SER A 467 4.16 7.59 12.13
C SER A 467 5.37 6.80 12.56
N ILE A 468 6.31 6.63 11.63
CA ILE A 468 7.58 5.99 11.91
C ILE A 468 8.71 6.65 11.12
N VAL A 469 9.86 6.80 11.77
CA VAL A 469 11.10 7.30 11.16
C VAL A 469 11.88 6.14 10.58
N ILE A 470 12.40 6.32 9.37
CA ILE A 470 13.24 5.37 8.66
C ILE A 470 14.56 6.04 8.36
N GLU A 471 15.67 5.33 8.56
CA GLU A 471 17.00 5.88 8.35
C GLU A 471 17.84 4.98 7.43
N ARG A 472 18.79 5.60 6.74
CA ARG A 472 19.84 4.89 6.04
C ARG A 472 20.55 3.94 7.00
N ASN A 473 20.81 2.73 6.54
CA ASN A 473 21.56 1.76 7.32
C ASN A 473 23.02 2.20 7.48
N SER A 474 23.57 2.03 8.67
CA SER A 474 24.97 2.36 8.96
C SER A 474 25.95 1.24 8.59
N GLY A 475 25.46 0.06 8.21
CA GLY A 475 26.28 -1.14 8.03
C GLY A 475 26.44 -1.99 9.30
N ALA A 476 25.99 -1.49 10.46
CA ALA A 476 26.11 -2.22 11.71
C ALA A 476 25.07 -3.35 11.82
N VAL A 477 25.53 -4.60 11.92
CA VAL A 477 24.71 -5.79 12.17
C VAL A 477 25.12 -6.39 13.52
N GLU A 478 24.16 -6.62 14.42
CA GLU A 478 24.46 -7.33 15.68
C GLU A 478 24.75 -8.80 15.38
N GLY A 479 26.03 -9.20 15.52
CA GLY A 479 26.56 -10.49 15.08
C GLY A 479 28.04 -10.40 14.70
N GLU A 480 28.51 -9.22 14.26
CA GLU A 480 29.87 -8.80 14.55
C GLU A 480 29.91 -8.52 16.05
N THR A 481 30.41 -9.50 16.80
CA THR A 481 30.62 -9.42 18.23
C THR A 481 31.09 -8.04 18.65
N ALA A 482 30.65 -7.62 19.83
CA ALA A 482 31.40 -6.78 20.77
C ALA A 482 32.78 -7.41 21.13
N GLY A 483 33.54 -7.81 20.12
CA GLY A 483 34.95 -8.08 20.15
C GLY A 483 35.59 -6.83 19.60
N ILE A 484 36.20 -6.07 20.51
CA ILE A 484 37.26 -5.08 20.30
C ILE A 484 37.61 -4.95 18.81
N SER A 485 37.25 -3.82 18.19
CA SER A 485 37.53 -3.58 16.77
C SER A 485 39.01 -3.84 16.45
N LYS A 486 39.36 -4.24 15.22
CA LYS A 486 40.78 -4.42 14.82
C LYS A 486 41.65 -3.20 15.17
N ASP A 487 41.06 -2.01 15.14
CA ASP A 487 41.74 -0.77 15.50
C ASP A 487 41.90 -0.58 17.02
N GLU A 488 40.94 -1.02 17.84
CA GLU A 488 41.11 -1.09 19.29
C GLU A 488 42.13 -2.16 19.69
N ILE A 489 42.17 -3.33 19.04
CA ILE A 489 43.20 -4.35 19.27
C ILE A 489 44.58 -3.78 18.94
N ARG A 490 44.71 -3.08 17.81
CA ARG A 490 45.96 -2.39 17.43
C ARG A 490 46.37 -1.34 18.45
N LYS A 491 45.41 -0.56 18.99
CA LYS A 491 45.67 0.41 20.06
C LYS A 491 46.18 -0.27 21.33
N ILE A 492 45.53 -1.33 21.78
CA ILE A 492 45.91 -2.06 23.01
C ILE A 492 47.31 -2.68 22.85
N ILE A 493 47.60 -3.27 21.69
CA ILE A 493 48.93 -3.83 21.39
C ILE A 493 49.99 -2.72 21.34
N ALA A 494 49.70 -1.59 20.70
CA ALA A 494 50.62 -0.45 20.61
C ALA A 494 50.91 0.18 21.98
N GLU A 495 49.89 0.32 22.83
CA GLU A 495 50.05 0.81 24.21
C GLU A 495 50.86 -0.17 25.06
N SER A 496 50.60 -1.48 24.94
CA SER A 496 51.36 -2.51 25.65
C SER A 496 52.83 -2.55 25.21
N MET A 497 53.11 -2.47 23.91
CA MET A 497 54.47 -2.38 23.35
C MET A 497 55.21 -1.12 23.81
N ARG A 498 54.52 0.03 23.89
CA ARG A 498 55.08 1.27 24.44
C ARG A 498 55.46 1.11 25.90
N LYS A 499 54.61 0.48 26.71
CA LYS A 499 54.84 0.27 28.13
C LYS A 499 56.05 -0.64 28.38
N ILE A 500 56.14 -1.75 27.65
CA ILE A 500 57.30 -2.65 27.69
C ILE A 500 58.59 -1.92 27.26
N SER A 501 58.53 -1.11 26.21
CA SER A 501 59.70 -0.34 25.77
C SER A 501 60.15 0.71 26.80
N GLN A 502 59.21 1.31 27.55
CA GLN A 502 59.53 2.24 28.64
C GLN A 502 60.15 1.52 29.83
N GLU A 503 59.62 0.34 30.21
CA GLU A 503 60.18 -0.47 31.30
C GLU A 503 61.58 -1.00 30.95
N MET A 504 61.87 -1.34 29.68
CA MET A 504 63.21 -1.76 29.23
C MET A 504 64.23 -0.61 29.11
N LEU A 505 63.81 0.64 29.19
CA LEU A 505 64.69 1.82 29.21
C LEU A 505 64.99 2.30 30.65
N GLU A 506 64.30 1.75 31.64
CA GLU A 506 64.49 2.05 33.07
C GLU A 506 65.36 0.98 33.80
N GLU A 507 65.77 -0.09 33.11
CA GLU A 507 66.94 -0.94 33.44
C GLU A 507 68.18 -0.49 32.67
#